data_AF-A0A7V2WUB2-F1
#
_entry.id   AF-A0A7V2WUB2-F1
#
_cell.length_a   1.000
_cell.length_b   1.000
_cell.length_c   1.000
_cell.angle_alpha   90.00
_cell.angle_beta   90.00
_cell.angle_gamma   90.00
#
_symmetry.space_group_name_H-M   'P 1'
#
loop_
_entity.id
_entity.type
_entity.pdbx_description
1 polymer ?
#
loop_
_entity_poly.entity_id
_entity_poly.type
_entity_poly.pdbx_seq_one_letter_code
_entity_poly.pdbx_strand_id
1 'polypeptide(L)'
;FLTAEGNLVAAAVKAIQKVTGIKTALSTSGGTSDGRFIAPTGAQVLELGPVNATIHQINECVSMDDINALEEIYFQMLVELLV
;
A
#
# COMPACT_ATOMS: atom_id res chain seq x y z
N PHE A 1 5.39 -12.96 -5.85
CA PHE A 1 6.47 -12.57 -4.92
C PHE A 1 5.81 -12.35 -3.56
N LEU A 2 6.39 -12.89 -2.49
CA LEU A 2 5.87 -12.72 -1.14
C LEU A 2 6.97 -12.03 -0.34
N THR A 3 6.79 -10.74 -0.04
CA THR A 3 7.62 -10.07 0.94
C THR A 3 7.32 -10.72 2.28
N ALA A 4 8.34 -11.34 2.88
CA ALA A 4 8.23 -11.85 4.24
C ALA A 4 7.83 -10.71 5.18
N GLU A 5 7.10 -11.02 6.25
CA GLU A 5 6.76 -10.04 7.28
C GLU A 5 8.03 -9.30 7.73
N GLY A 6 8.00 -7.97 7.65
CA GLY A 6 9.15 -7.13 7.87
C GLY A 6 8.74 -5.69 8.16
N ASN A 7 9.72 -4.83 8.46
CA ASN A 7 9.48 -3.45 8.91
C ASN A 7 8.55 -2.67 7.97
N LEU A 8 8.68 -2.83 6.65
CA LEU A 8 7.83 -2.16 5.66
C LEU A 8 6.35 -2.57 5.78
N VAL A 9 6.08 -3.87 5.91
CA VAL A 9 4.72 -4.40 6.08
C VAL A 9 4.14 -3.95 7.42
N ALA A 10 4.93 -4.03 8.50
CA ALA A 10 4.50 -3.60 9.83
C ALA A 10 4.16 -2.10 9.87
N ALA A 11 4.98 -1.26 9.24
CA ALA A 11 4.72 0.17 9.11
C ALA A 11 3.43 0.46 8.33
N ALA A 12 3.20 -0.22 7.20
CA ALA A 12 1.95 -0.07 6.44
C ALA A 12 0.72 -0.46 7.25
N VAL A 13 0.74 -1.62 7.92
CA VAL A 13 -0.39 -2.07 8.76
C VAL A 13 -0.71 -1.07 9.87
N LYS A 14 0.32 -0.57 10.57
CA LYS A 14 0.14 0.44 11.63
C LYS A 14 -0.38 1.77 11.08
N ALA A 15 0.18 2.25 9.98
CA ALA A 15 -0.21 3.52 9.36
C ALA A 15 -1.67 3.47 8.89
N ILE A 16 -2.08 2.41 8.18
CA ILE A 16 -3.46 2.21 7.74
C ILE A 16 -4.40 2.18 8.95
N GLN A 17 -4.08 1.41 9.99
CA GLN A 17 -4.89 1.32 11.20
C GLN A 17 -5.00 2.66 11.93
N LYS A 18 -3.93 3.47 11.95
CA LYS A 18 -3.90 4.77 12.63
C LYS A 18 -4.72 5.82 11.89
N VAL A 19 -4.60 5.89 10.57
CA VAL A 19 -5.27 6.91 9.75
C VAL A 19 -6.75 6.57 9.54
N THR A 20 -7.05 5.30 9.26
CA THR A 20 -8.41 4.89 8.83
C THR A 20 -9.19 4.12 9.88
N GLY A 21 -8.55 3.62 10.93
CA GLY A 21 -9.16 2.69 11.89
C GLY A 21 -9.34 1.26 11.36
N ILE A 22 -8.94 0.97 10.12
CA ILE A 22 -9.18 -0.31 9.46
C ILE A 22 -8.03 -1.27 9.73
N LYS A 23 -8.37 -2.51 10.12
CA LYS A 23 -7.43 -3.62 10.14
C LYS A 23 -7.27 -4.17 8.71
N THR A 24 -6.17 -3.82 8.06
CA THR A 24 -5.89 -4.25 6.68
C THR A 24 -5.57 -5.75 6.57
N ALA A 25 -5.87 -6.34 5.41
CA ALA A 25 -5.52 -7.71 5.06
C ALA A 25 -4.32 -7.73 4.10
N LEU A 26 -3.35 -8.60 4.36
CA LEU A 26 -2.24 -8.83 3.44
C LEU A 26 -2.69 -9.75 2.32
N SER A 27 -2.45 -9.35 1.07
CA SER A 27 -2.85 -10.14 -0.09
C SER A 27 -1.74 -10.23 -1.13
N THR A 28 -1.74 -11.34 -1.87
CA THR A 28 -0.97 -11.55 -3.09
C THR A 28 -1.87 -11.73 -4.33
N SER A 29 -3.17 -11.48 -4.17
CA SER A 29 -4.16 -11.54 -5.25
C SER A 29 -4.02 -10.36 -6.22
N GLY A 30 -4.47 -10.54 -7.46
CA GLY A 30 -4.49 -9.48 -8.46
C GLY A 30 -3.53 -9.76 -9.62
N GLY A 31 -3.03 -8.69 -10.26
CA GLY A 31 -2.05 -8.75 -11.34
C GLY A 31 -0.60 -8.74 -10.83
N THR A 32 0.30 -8.22 -11.65
CA THR A 32 1.70 -7.95 -11.27
C THR A 32 1.99 -6.46 -11.38
N SER A 33 2.90 -5.97 -10.55
CA SER A 33 3.54 -4.67 -10.72
C SER A 33 5.02 -4.81 -11.07
N ASP A 34 5.70 -3.68 -11.21
CA ASP A 34 7.16 -3.62 -11.36
C ASP A 34 7.92 -3.90 -10.07
N GLY A 35 7.22 -4.14 -8.95
CA GLY A 35 7.81 -4.68 -7.73
C GLY A 35 8.64 -5.96 -7.97
N ARG A 36 8.29 -6.76 -8.99
CA ARG A 36 9.07 -7.94 -9.42
C ARG A 36 10.49 -7.63 -9.87
N PHE A 37 10.77 -6.41 -10.34
CA PHE A 37 12.11 -5.96 -10.73
C PHE A 37 12.89 -5.33 -9.58
N ILE A 38 12.19 -4.79 -8.58
CA ILE A 38 12.80 -4.20 -7.38
C ILE A 38 13.18 -5.29 -6.38
N ALA A 39 12.34 -6.30 -6.20
CA ALA A 39 12.55 -7.39 -5.24
C ALA A 39 13.95 -8.07 -5.31
N PRO A 40 14.53 -8.35 -6.49
CA PRO A 40 15.88 -8.95 -6.59
C PRO A 40 17.01 -8.10 -6.01
N THR A 41 16.79 -6.80 -5.76
CA THR A 41 17.77 -5.92 -5.10
C THR A 41 17.95 -6.22 -3.60
N GLY A 42 17.07 -7.04 -3.02
CA GLY A 42 17.02 -7.28 -1.58
C GLY A 42 16.12 -6.31 -0.81
N ALA A 43 15.52 -5.32 -1.49
CA ALA A 43 14.53 -4.43 -0.88
C ALA A 43 13.24 -5.17 -0.48
N GLN A 44 12.63 -4.75 0.64
CA GLN A 44 11.25 -5.10 0.95
C GLN A 44 10.32 -4.35 0.00
N VAL A 45 9.33 -5.02 -0.57
CA VAL A 45 8.38 -4.40 -1.51
C VAL A 45 6.95 -4.71 -1.09
N LEU A 46 6.09 -3.71 -1.04
CA LEU A 46 4.65 -3.90 -0.91
C LEU A 46 3.92 -2.98 -1.89
N GLU A 47 2.66 -3.29 -2.14
CA GLU A 47 1.77 -2.47 -2.96
C GLU A 47 0.65 -1.93 -2.07
N LEU A 48 0.40 -0.64 -2.19
CA LEU A 48 -0.66 0.08 -1.50
C LEU A 48 -1.18 1.15 -2.46
N GLY A 49 -2.49 1.38 -2.48
CA GLY A 49 -3.11 2.34 -3.38
C GLY A 49 -4.61 2.47 -3.15
N PRO A 50 -5.28 3.33 -3.94
CA PRO A 50 -6.72 3.52 -3.85
C PRO A 50 -7.49 2.30 -4.39
N VAL A 51 -8.82 2.36 -4.29
CA VAL A 51 -9.71 1.32 -4.81
C VAL A 51 -9.49 1.13 -6.32
N ASN A 52 -9.24 -0.11 -6.74
CA ASN A 52 -8.93 -0.46 -8.13
C ASN A 52 -10.16 -0.86 -8.98
N ALA A 53 -11.38 -0.66 -8.47
CA ALA A 53 -12.61 -1.20 -9.06
C ALA A 53 -12.91 -0.70 -10.49
N THR A 54 -12.40 0.49 -10.84
CA THR A 54 -12.68 1.18 -12.12
C THR A 54 -11.46 1.29 -13.04
N ILE A 55 -10.30 0.73 -12.65
CA ILE A 55 -9.09 0.82 -13.50
C ILE A 55 -9.35 0.18 -14.87
N HIS A 56 -8.85 0.81 -15.93
CA HIS A 56 -8.99 0.33 -17.31
C HIS A 56 -10.44 0.23 -17.81
N GLN A 57 -11.35 1.04 -17.27
CA GLN A 57 -12.75 1.10 -17.68
C GLN A 57 -13.14 2.52 -18.12
N ILE A 58 -14.25 2.64 -18.87
CA ILE A 58 -14.82 3.95 -19.19
C ILE A 58 -15.32 4.60 -17.89
N ASN A 59 -15.08 5.90 -17.73
CA ASN A 59 -15.36 6.67 -16.51
C ASN A 59 -14.56 6.20 -15.28
N GLU A 60 -13.29 5.83 -15.47
CA GLU A 60 -12.33 5.61 -14.37
C GLU A 60 -12.32 6.82 -13.42
N CYS A 61 -12.40 6.53 -12.12
CA CYS A 61 -12.53 7.54 -11.08
C CYS A 61 -12.01 7.05 -9.73
N VAL A 62 -11.74 8.00 -8.83
CA VAL A 62 -11.27 7.75 -7.47
C VAL A 62 -11.95 8.74 -6.51
N SER A 63 -12.17 8.31 -5.26
CA SER A 63 -12.68 9.18 -4.20
C SER A 63 -11.61 10.19 -3.76
N MET A 64 -11.98 11.47 -3.65
CA MET A 64 -11.06 12.49 -3.15
C MET A 64 -10.71 12.28 -1.66
N ASP A 65 -11.66 11.76 -0.87
CA ASP A 65 -11.41 11.44 0.53
C ASP A 65 -10.39 10.30 0.66
N ASP A 66 -10.45 9.31 -0.25
CA ASP A 66 -9.48 8.21 -0.27
C ASP A 66 -8.08 8.70 -0.67
N ILE A 67 -7.98 9.70 -1.56
CA ILE A 67 -6.70 10.32 -1.92
C ILE A 67 -6.08 11.03 -0.71
N ASN A 68 -6.87 11.82 0.03
CA ASN A 68 -6.39 12.50 1.23
C ASN A 68 -5.95 11.50 2.31
N ALA A 69 -6.74 10.44 2.55
CA ALA A 69 -6.37 9.39 3.47
C ALA A 69 -5.10 8.63 3.03
N LEU A 70 -4.94 8.39 1.73
CA LEU A 70 -3.77 7.71 1.18
C LEU A 70 -2.50 8.54 1.36
N GLU A 71 -2.57 9.87 1.19
CA GLU A 71 -1.47 10.79 1.50
C GLU A 71 -1.04 10.65 2.97
N GLU A 72 -1.99 10.73 3.90
CA GLU A 72 -1.72 10.61 5.33
C GLU A 72 -1.14 9.25 5.70
N ILE A 73 -1.61 8.16 5.07
CA ILE A 73 -1.04 6.82 5.27
C ILE A 73 0.41 6.77 4.82
N TYR A 74 0.74 7.29 3.63
CA TYR A 74 2.13 7.31 3.16
C TYR A 74 3.02 8.13 4.08
N PHE A 75 2.56 9.30 4.52
CA PHE A 75 3.30 10.11 5.48
C PHE A 75 3.54 9.34 6.79
N GLN A 76 2.50 8.71 7.34
CA GLN A 76 2.65 7.92 8.57
C GLN A 76 3.56 6.71 8.40
N MET A 77 3.57 6.06 7.23
CA MET A 77 4.52 4.98 6.95
C MET A 77 5.96 5.46 7.00
N LEU A 78 6.25 6.66 6.48
CA LEU A 78 7.59 7.26 6.57
C LEU A 78 7.98 7.51 8.03
N VAL A 79 7.04 8.01 8.86
CA VAL A 79 7.27 8.20 10.29
C VAL A 79 7.58 6.88 10.98
N GLU A 80 6.76 5.83 10.79
CA GLU A 80 6.97 4.52 11.43
C GLU A 80 8.27 3.83 11.01
N LEU A 81 8.84 4.17 9.86
CA LEU A 81 10.05 3.54 9.32
C LEU A 81 11.35 4.27 9.66
N LEU A 82 11.30 5.60 9.76
CA LEU A 82 12.50 6.44 9.77
C LEU A 82 12.69 7.24 11.06
N VAL A 83 11.70 7.23 11.97
CA VAL A 83 11.72 7.97 13.24
C VAL A 83 11.55 6.98 14.39
#